data_AF-A0A8J1IY86-F1
#
_entry.id   AF-A0A8J1IY86-F1
#
_cell.length_a   1.000
_cell.length_b   1.000
_cell.length_c   1.000
_cell.angle_alpha   90.00
_cell.angle_beta   90.00
_cell.angle_gamma   90.00
#
_symmetry.space_group_name_H-M   'P 1'
#
loop_
_entity.id
_entity.type
_entity.pdbx_description
1 polymer ?
#
loop_
_entity_poly.entity_id
_entity_poly.type
_entity_poly.pdbx_seq_one_letter_code
_entity_poly.pdbx_strand_id
1 'polypeptide(L)'
;MNTQRNNANHKQEEKELQRDRIIDKEAQRVNLVKSGNRFIIAFMTALSNDQKLSSEEKNNYMQRLLHAIFFLGYINDPSVSPMEFIPSLNNLQELIKTKFPEPCEKYKTHLPRQTPYSILLEYIGRGMFNNNNELMEQLVAFNKSLWQLGDENGETLVANDFAFAAAVIAHSKYDDAKTSIVTYGASMSCKGKDLRKLMIAISTLHVWHKAISYAVCCGNKQVKIKFRDHFYCNAYNFSTKEYAYIPVSPCSLCYCMYENVTFHPEFNSNKYASWAYGNCGETESFSKLLLLLESSRNDPLFTVIDNKGVQLNGTEIENRFNKEYKRSMTDYVNNILKQRNFTFDPKAWQLFSPV
;
A
#
# COMPACT_ATOMS: atom_id res chain seq x y z
N MET A 1 26.87 8.28 -49.15
CA MET A 1 27.28 7.08 -48.37
C MET A 1 27.33 7.30 -46.85
N ASN A 2 27.78 8.46 -46.33
CA ASN A 2 27.81 8.70 -44.86
C ASN A 2 26.42 8.77 -44.19
N THR A 3 25.39 9.28 -44.87
CA THR A 3 24.04 9.41 -44.30
C THR A 3 23.31 8.08 -44.11
N GLN A 4 23.59 7.08 -44.97
CA GLN A 4 23.00 5.74 -44.85
C GLN A 4 23.65 4.91 -43.74
N ARG A 5 24.97 5.09 -43.50
CA ARG A 5 25.68 4.48 -42.36
C ARG A 5 25.19 5.03 -41.02
N ASN A 6 24.94 6.35 -40.92
CA ASN A 6 24.44 6.97 -39.69
C ASN A 6 23.01 6.51 -39.35
N ASN A 7 22.13 6.35 -40.35
CA ASN A 7 20.76 5.87 -40.13
C ASN A 7 20.70 4.38 -39.77
N ALA A 8 21.65 3.57 -40.24
CA ALA A 8 21.74 2.15 -39.88
C ALA A 8 22.21 1.95 -38.43
N ASN A 9 23.20 2.74 -37.99
CA ASN A 9 23.70 2.71 -36.61
C ASN A 9 22.62 3.16 -35.60
N HIS A 10 21.91 4.25 -35.89
CA HIS A 10 20.81 4.73 -35.02
C HIS A 10 19.68 3.70 -34.87
N LYS A 11 19.30 3.03 -35.97
CA LYS A 11 18.28 1.95 -35.94
C LYS A 11 18.76 0.71 -35.17
N GLN A 12 20.06 0.47 -35.11
CA GLN A 12 20.63 -0.65 -34.37
C GLN A 12 20.68 -0.33 -32.87
N GLU A 13 21.11 0.87 -32.50
CA GLU A 13 21.09 1.37 -31.12
C GLU A 13 19.67 1.40 -30.53
N GLU A 14 18.66 1.84 -31.30
CA GLU A 14 17.26 1.79 -30.85
C GLU A 14 16.76 0.37 -30.61
N LYS A 15 17.16 -0.59 -31.44
CA LYS A 15 16.79 -2.01 -31.29
C LYS A 15 17.44 -2.64 -30.06
N GLU A 16 18.71 -2.31 -29.79
CA GLU A 16 19.43 -2.77 -28.61
C GLU A 16 18.81 -2.20 -27.33
N LEU A 17 18.53 -0.89 -27.29
CA LEU A 17 17.80 -0.26 -26.18
C LEU A 17 16.42 -0.86 -25.95
N GLN A 18 15.69 -1.17 -27.03
CA GLN A 18 14.37 -1.81 -26.92
C GLN A 18 14.49 -3.24 -26.37
N ARG A 19 15.50 -3.99 -26.80
CA ARG A 19 15.78 -5.34 -26.29
C ARG A 19 16.13 -5.32 -24.81
N ASP A 20 17.00 -4.41 -24.38
CA ASP A 20 17.40 -4.28 -22.98
C ASP A 20 16.21 -3.93 -22.08
N ARG A 21 15.31 -3.05 -22.55
CA ARG A 21 14.07 -2.74 -21.84
C ARG A 21 13.14 -3.94 -21.70
N ILE A 22 13.07 -4.81 -22.69
CA ILE A 22 12.27 -6.04 -22.63
C ILE A 22 12.86 -7.01 -21.61
N ILE A 23 14.18 -7.17 -21.62
CA ILE A 23 14.89 -8.04 -20.66
C ILE A 23 14.68 -7.55 -19.22
N ASP A 24 14.81 -6.25 -18.97
CA ASP A 24 14.58 -5.65 -17.65
C ASP A 24 13.12 -5.84 -17.19
N LYS A 25 12.15 -5.61 -18.08
CA LYS A 25 10.73 -5.83 -17.80
C LYS A 25 10.42 -7.27 -17.42
N GLU A 26 11.00 -8.24 -18.12
CA GLU A 26 10.79 -9.66 -17.81
C GLU A 26 11.46 -10.05 -16.49
N ALA A 27 12.67 -9.54 -16.20
CA ALA A 27 13.31 -9.74 -14.91
C ALA A 27 12.46 -9.17 -13.75
N GLN A 28 11.89 -7.97 -13.93
CA GLN A 28 10.96 -7.37 -12.97
C GLN A 28 9.69 -8.22 -12.78
N ARG A 29 9.16 -8.81 -13.86
CA ARG A 29 8.02 -9.73 -13.82
C ARG A 29 8.32 -10.99 -13.03
N VAL A 30 9.46 -11.62 -13.28
CA VAL A 30 9.90 -12.82 -12.54
C VAL A 30 10.04 -12.50 -11.05
N ASN A 31 10.63 -11.36 -10.70
CA ASN A 31 10.75 -10.95 -9.30
C ASN A 31 9.38 -10.65 -8.66
N LEU A 32 8.43 -10.10 -9.42
CA LEU A 32 7.06 -9.92 -8.95
C LEU A 32 6.40 -11.27 -8.64
N VAL A 33 6.51 -12.26 -9.55
CA VAL A 33 5.99 -13.62 -9.34
C VAL A 33 6.57 -14.23 -8.07
N LYS A 34 7.89 -14.21 -7.92
CA LYS A 34 8.58 -14.71 -6.71
C LYS A 34 8.11 -14.01 -5.45
N SER A 35 8.01 -12.68 -5.48
CA SER A 35 7.52 -11.89 -4.35
C SER A 35 6.10 -12.27 -3.96
N GLY A 36 5.19 -12.40 -4.92
CA GLY A 36 3.79 -12.75 -4.66
C GLY A 36 3.66 -14.16 -4.11
N ASN A 37 4.39 -15.10 -4.72
CA ASN A 37 4.44 -16.48 -4.27
C ASN A 37 4.85 -16.60 -2.79
N ARG A 38 5.98 -15.99 -2.41
CA ARG A 38 6.47 -16.03 -1.02
C ARG A 38 5.50 -15.38 -0.06
N PHE A 39 4.92 -14.25 -0.45
CA PHE A 39 3.95 -13.55 0.39
C PHE A 39 2.71 -14.41 0.66
N ILE A 40 2.18 -15.06 -0.38
CA ILE A 40 1.04 -15.98 -0.28
C ILE A 40 1.36 -17.13 0.66
N ILE A 41 2.50 -17.81 0.47
CA ILE A 41 2.92 -18.95 1.30
C ILE A 41 3.10 -18.53 2.76
N ALA A 42 3.87 -17.46 3.01
CA ALA A 42 4.10 -16.97 4.37
C ALA A 42 2.80 -16.56 5.07
N PHE A 43 1.87 -15.91 4.35
CA PHE A 43 0.59 -15.51 4.91
C PHE A 43 -0.34 -16.69 5.18
N MET A 44 -0.38 -17.68 4.29
CA MET A 44 -1.12 -18.93 4.52
C MET A 44 -0.60 -19.66 5.76
N THR A 45 0.72 -19.72 5.93
CA THR A 45 1.35 -20.32 7.12
C THR A 45 0.99 -19.53 8.38
N ALA A 46 1.07 -18.20 8.34
CA ALA A 46 0.69 -17.34 9.46
C ALA A 46 -0.77 -17.56 9.88
N LEU A 47 -1.72 -17.58 8.93
CA LEU A 47 -3.14 -17.84 9.20
C LEU A 47 -3.39 -19.26 9.73
N SER A 48 -2.65 -20.25 9.24
CA SER A 48 -2.80 -21.64 9.67
C SER A 48 -2.37 -21.81 11.13
N ASN A 49 -1.28 -21.15 11.53
CA ASN A 49 -0.75 -21.18 12.89
C ASN A 49 -1.57 -20.35 13.88
N ASP A 50 -2.40 -19.42 13.40
CA ASP A 50 -3.20 -18.53 14.24
C ASP A 50 -4.40 -19.25 14.86
N GLN A 51 -4.33 -19.60 16.14
CA GLN A 51 -5.41 -20.29 16.84
C GLN A 51 -6.54 -19.35 17.31
N LYS A 52 -6.40 -18.03 17.14
CA LYS A 52 -7.35 -17.04 17.66
C LYS A 52 -8.44 -16.67 16.66
N LEU A 53 -8.21 -16.88 15.35
CA LEU A 53 -9.21 -16.60 14.31
C LEU A 53 -10.09 -17.81 14.04
N SER A 54 -11.38 -17.55 13.81
CA SER A 54 -12.27 -18.49 13.16
C SER A 54 -11.81 -18.80 11.72
N SER A 55 -12.27 -19.92 11.17
CA SER A 55 -11.99 -20.26 9.77
C SER A 55 -12.54 -19.22 8.79
N GLU A 56 -13.66 -18.59 9.11
CA GLU A 56 -14.29 -17.54 8.29
C GLU A 56 -13.42 -16.28 8.23
N GLU A 57 -12.94 -15.78 9.38
CA GLU A 57 -12.06 -14.62 9.41
C GLU A 57 -10.74 -14.88 8.68
N LYS A 58 -10.16 -16.08 8.86
CA LYS A 58 -8.95 -16.48 8.10
C LYS A 58 -9.20 -16.46 6.60
N ASN A 59 -10.35 -16.98 6.16
CA ASN A 59 -10.73 -16.97 4.76
C ASN A 59 -10.95 -15.53 4.25
N ASN A 60 -11.53 -14.63 5.04
CA ASN A 60 -11.73 -13.23 4.68
C ASN A 60 -10.38 -12.53 4.38
N TYR A 61 -9.40 -12.66 5.29
CA TYR A 61 -8.06 -12.12 5.08
C TYR A 61 -7.38 -12.73 3.85
N MET A 62 -7.48 -14.04 3.67
CA MET A 62 -6.88 -14.72 2.53
C MET A 62 -7.49 -14.28 1.19
N GLN A 63 -8.81 -14.12 1.12
CA GLN A 63 -9.48 -13.63 -0.09
C GLN A 63 -9.02 -12.23 -0.48
N ARG A 64 -8.97 -11.31 0.50
CA ARG A 64 -8.49 -9.93 0.27
C ARG A 64 -7.04 -9.92 -0.20
N LEU A 65 -6.18 -10.73 0.42
CA LEU A 65 -4.77 -10.82 0.06
C LEU A 65 -4.59 -11.34 -1.37
N LEU A 66 -5.23 -12.47 -1.70
CA LEU A 66 -5.15 -13.07 -3.03
C LEU A 66 -5.64 -12.11 -4.10
N HIS A 67 -6.79 -11.46 -3.87
CA HIS A 67 -7.34 -10.50 -4.83
C HIS A 67 -6.37 -9.33 -5.04
N ALA A 68 -5.80 -8.77 -3.98
CA ALA A 68 -4.83 -7.67 -4.10
C ALA A 68 -3.57 -8.08 -4.88
N ILE A 69 -3.00 -9.26 -4.61
CA ILE A 69 -1.81 -9.77 -5.32
C ILE A 69 -2.15 -10.05 -6.80
N PHE A 70 -3.27 -10.73 -7.07
CA PHE A 70 -3.69 -11.08 -8.42
C PHE A 70 -4.04 -9.84 -9.26
N PHE A 71 -4.71 -8.87 -8.65
CA PHE A 71 -4.96 -7.57 -9.29
C PHE A 71 -3.66 -6.89 -9.67
N LEU A 72 -2.74 -6.70 -8.70
CA LEU A 72 -1.47 -6.01 -8.93
C LEU A 72 -0.58 -6.75 -9.95
N GLY A 73 -0.61 -8.08 -9.96
CA GLY A 73 0.03 -8.90 -10.97
C GLY A 73 -0.55 -8.70 -12.36
N TYR A 74 -1.87 -8.69 -12.48
CA TYR A 74 -2.56 -8.52 -13.77
C TYR A 74 -2.32 -7.14 -14.39
N ILE A 75 -2.36 -6.09 -13.59
CA ILE A 75 -2.13 -4.73 -14.09
C ILE A 75 -0.63 -4.39 -14.25
N ASN A 76 0.28 -5.32 -13.95
CA ASN A 76 1.72 -5.14 -14.17
C ASN A 76 2.08 -5.13 -15.67
N ASP A 77 3.24 -4.54 -16.03
CA ASP A 77 3.82 -4.67 -17.38
C ASP A 77 5.16 -5.42 -17.28
N PRO A 78 5.27 -6.65 -17.78
CA PRO A 78 4.21 -7.48 -18.38
C PRO A 78 3.24 -8.04 -17.32
N SER A 79 2.03 -8.38 -17.74
CA SER A 79 0.99 -8.93 -16.86
C SER A 79 1.37 -10.31 -16.31
N VAL A 80 0.92 -10.60 -15.09
CA VAL A 80 1.06 -11.90 -14.41
C VAL A 80 -0.33 -12.46 -14.11
N SER A 81 -0.58 -13.70 -14.51
CA SER A 81 -1.83 -14.40 -14.19
C SER A 81 -1.83 -14.94 -12.75
N PRO A 82 -3.00 -15.11 -12.11
CA PRO A 82 -3.09 -15.61 -10.73
C PRO A 82 -2.28 -16.89 -10.47
N MET A 83 -2.36 -17.84 -11.39
CA MET A 83 -1.76 -19.17 -11.21
C MET A 83 -0.25 -19.17 -11.36
N GLU A 84 0.34 -18.13 -11.97
CA GLU A 84 1.80 -17.98 -11.99
C GLU A 84 2.36 -17.68 -10.59
N PHE A 85 1.58 -17.05 -9.69
CA PHE A 85 1.99 -16.84 -8.31
C PHE A 85 1.89 -18.11 -7.45
N ILE A 86 1.09 -19.09 -7.86
CA ILE A 86 0.78 -20.27 -7.06
C ILE A 86 1.61 -21.46 -7.57
N PRO A 87 2.47 -22.08 -6.74
CA PRO A 87 3.25 -23.24 -7.16
C PRO A 87 2.32 -24.35 -7.63
N SER A 88 2.71 -25.06 -8.69
CA SER A 88 1.99 -26.25 -9.15
C SER A 88 2.17 -27.48 -8.25
N LEU A 89 2.82 -27.31 -7.10
CA LEU A 89 3.07 -28.37 -6.12
C LEU A 89 1.77 -28.74 -5.38
N ASN A 90 1.60 -30.04 -5.11
CA ASN A 90 0.57 -30.59 -4.20
C ASN A 90 -0.87 -30.12 -4.49
N ASN A 91 -1.24 -29.93 -5.75
CA ASN A 91 -2.58 -29.45 -6.17
C ASN A 91 -2.99 -28.10 -5.55
N LEU A 92 -2.04 -27.27 -5.11
CA LEU A 92 -2.33 -26.01 -4.43
C LEU A 92 -3.13 -25.04 -5.32
N GLN A 93 -2.88 -25.04 -6.64
CA GLN A 93 -3.66 -24.23 -7.58
C GLN A 93 -5.16 -24.59 -7.56
N GLU A 94 -5.50 -25.88 -7.60
CA GLU A 94 -6.90 -26.32 -7.57
C GLU A 94 -7.53 -26.08 -6.20
N LEU A 95 -6.76 -26.24 -5.12
CA LEU A 95 -7.23 -25.89 -3.78
C LEU A 95 -7.56 -24.40 -3.67
N ILE A 96 -6.69 -23.52 -4.18
CA ILE A 96 -6.91 -22.06 -4.16
C ILE A 96 -8.13 -21.69 -5.01
N LYS A 97 -8.27 -22.23 -6.23
CA LYS A 97 -9.45 -21.97 -7.07
C LYS A 97 -10.74 -22.43 -6.41
N THR A 98 -10.73 -23.60 -5.78
CA THR A 98 -11.92 -24.17 -5.14
C THR A 98 -12.30 -23.42 -3.87
N LYS A 99 -11.30 -23.08 -3.04
CA LYS A 99 -11.53 -22.44 -1.73
C LYS A 99 -11.74 -20.93 -1.84
N PHE A 100 -11.09 -20.29 -2.82
CA PHE A 100 -11.11 -18.85 -3.05
C PHE A 100 -11.40 -18.54 -4.54
N PRO A 101 -12.60 -18.88 -5.03
CA PRO A 101 -12.96 -18.63 -6.42
C PRO A 101 -13.02 -17.14 -6.73
N GLU A 102 -13.56 -16.31 -5.81
CA GLU A 102 -13.77 -14.89 -6.10
C GLU A 102 -12.49 -14.10 -6.39
N PRO A 103 -11.39 -14.24 -5.62
CA PRO A 103 -10.11 -13.63 -6.00
C PRO A 103 -9.65 -14.02 -7.41
N CYS A 104 -9.88 -15.28 -7.81
CA CYS A 104 -9.45 -15.81 -9.11
C CYS A 104 -10.31 -15.30 -10.27
N GLU A 105 -11.54 -14.86 -10.02
CA GLU A 105 -12.46 -14.35 -11.04
C GLU A 105 -12.49 -12.82 -11.09
N LYS A 106 -12.52 -12.18 -9.91
CA LYS A 106 -12.76 -10.74 -9.75
C LYS A 106 -11.51 -9.87 -9.86
N TYR A 107 -10.31 -10.45 -9.99
CA TYR A 107 -9.05 -9.68 -10.11
C TYR A 107 -8.96 -8.81 -11.38
N LYS A 108 -9.85 -9.00 -12.37
CA LYS A 108 -9.92 -8.23 -13.64
C LYS A 108 -11.06 -7.21 -13.70
N THR A 109 -11.93 -7.21 -12.69
CA THR A 109 -13.17 -6.42 -12.68
C THR A 109 -13.32 -5.60 -11.40
N HIS A 110 -12.82 -6.11 -10.27
CA HIS A 110 -12.90 -5.45 -8.98
C HIS A 110 -11.54 -4.88 -8.56
N LEU A 111 -11.58 -3.70 -7.95
CA LEU A 111 -10.40 -3.02 -7.42
C LEU A 111 -10.15 -3.42 -5.96
N PRO A 112 -8.89 -3.64 -5.56
CA PRO A 112 -8.56 -3.90 -4.18
C PRO A 112 -8.73 -2.61 -3.35
N ARG A 113 -9.16 -2.76 -2.10
CA ARG A 113 -9.22 -1.64 -1.15
C ARG A 113 -7.87 -1.33 -0.50
N GLN A 114 -6.95 -2.29 -0.52
CA GLN A 114 -5.70 -2.22 0.22
C GLN A 114 -4.59 -2.93 -0.54
N THR A 115 -3.36 -2.55 -0.21
CA THR A 115 -2.18 -3.27 -0.69
C THR A 115 -1.95 -4.54 0.15
N PRO A 116 -1.21 -5.55 -0.36
CA PRO A 116 -0.95 -6.79 0.38
C PRO A 116 -0.38 -6.56 1.78
N TYR A 117 0.56 -5.63 1.94
CA TYR A 117 1.14 -5.34 3.26
C TYR A 117 0.18 -4.61 4.20
N SER A 118 -0.72 -3.78 3.67
CA SER A 118 -1.78 -3.15 4.46
C SER A 118 -2.74 -4.20 5.05
N ILE A 119 -3.04 -5.27 4.28
CA ILE A 119 -3.85 -6.41 4.74
C ILE A 119 -3.09 -7.20 5.81
N LEU A 120 -1.78 -7.44 5.63
CA LEU A 120 -0.93 -8.06 6.65
C LEU A 120 -0.92 -7.27 7.96
N LEU A 121 -0.76 -5.95 7.89
CA LEU A 121 -0.77 -5.09 9.08
C LEU A 121 -2.11 -5.12 9.80
N GLU A 122 -3.23 -5.18 9.08
CA GLU A 122 -4.54 -5.32 9.70
C GLU A 122 -4.69 -6.68 10.40
N TYR A 123 -4.26 -7.76 9.73
CA TYR A 123 -4.26 -9.10 10.30
C TYR A 123 -3.40 -9.22 11.57
N ILE A 124 -2.17 -8.70 11.57
CA ILE A 124 -1.30 -8.75 12.76
C ILE A 124 -1.82 -7.77 13.81
N GLY A 125 -2.17 -6.55 13.40
CA GLY A 125 -2.63 -5.44 14.24
C GLY A 125 -3.95 -5.67 14.98
N ARG A 126 -4.70 -6.73 14.66
CA ARG A 126 -5.89 -7.14 15.43
C ARG A 126 -5.56 -7.66 16.83
N GLY A 127 -4.31 -8.10 17.05
CA GLY A 127 -3.88 -8.52 18.37
C GLY A 127 -4.01 -7.36 19.35
N MET A 128 -4.69 -7.55 20.48
CA MET A 128 -4.62 -6.60 21.59
C MET A 128 -3.21 -6.70 22.19
N PHE A 129 -2.26 -5.99 21.58
CA PHE A 129 -0.89 -5.98 22.05
C PHE A 129 -0.78 -5.06 23.25
N ASN A 130 -0.14 -5.55 24.31
CA ASN A 130 0.13 -4.74 25.50
C ASN A 130 1.13 -3.61 25.20
N ASN A 131 1.95 -3.77 24.14
CA ASN A 131 2.84 -2.74 23.61
C ASN A 131 3.21 -3.02 22.14
N ASN A 132 3.79 -2.03 21.46
CA ASN A 132 4.15 -2.13 20.04
C ASN A 132 5.24 -3.16 19.72
N ASN A 133 5.99 -3.68 20.71
CA ASN A 133 7.11 -4.58 20.44
C ASN A 133 6.61 -5.94 19.93
N GLU A 134 5.51 -6.46 20.47
CA GLU A 134 4.93 -7.75 20.04
C GLU A 134 4.50 -7.73 18.57
N LEU A 135 3.87 -6.62 18.11
CA LEU A 135 3.53 -6.43 16.70
C LEU A 135 4.79 -6.37 15.83
N MET A 136 5.82 -5.64 16.27
CA MET A 136 7.08 -5.54 15.54
C MET A 136 7.79 -6.89 15.45
N GLU A 137 7.78 -7.69 16.51
CA GLU A 137 8.34 -9.05 16.53
C GLU A 137 7.61 -9.96 15.55
N GLN A 138 6.28 -9.92 15.50
CA GLN A 138 5.51 -10.69 14.53
C GLN A 138 5.78 -10.25 13.09
N LEU A 139 5.89 -8.95 12.83
CA LEU A 139 6.23 -8.44 11.51
C LEU A 139 7.67 -8.79 11.11
N VAL A 140 8.61 -8.77 12.06
CA VAL A 140 9.99 -9.23 11.85
C VAL A 140 10.00 -10.72 11.51
N ALA A 141 9.26 -11.55 12.26
CA ALA A 141 9.16 -12.98 11.99
C ALA A 141 8.54 -13.26 10.61
N PHE A 142 7.48 -12.53 10.25
CA PHE A 142 6.87 -12.61 8.93
C PHE A 142 7.86 -12.23 7.83
N ASN A 143 8.51 -11.06 7.95
CA ASN A 143 9.51 -10.64 6.97
C ASN A 143 10.64 -11.67 6.87
N LYS A 144 11.20 -12.14 7.98
CA LYS A 144 12.24 -13.20 8.00
C LYS A 144 11.79 -14.44 7.23
N SER A 145 10.54 -14.87 7.37
CA SER A 145 10.03 -16.02 6.60
C SER A 145 10.04 -15.78 5.09
N LEU A 146 9.79 -14.53 4.64
CA LEU A 146 9.91 -14.18 3.22
C LEU A 146 11.36 -14.29 2.72
N TRP A 147 12.35 -13.95 3.56
CA TRP A 147 13.77 -14.06 3.23
C TRP A 147 14.26 -15.52 3.27
N GLN A 148 13.91 -16.27 4.30
CA GLN A 148 14.27 -17.69 4.43
C GLN A 148 13.78 -18.53 3.26
N LEU A 149 12.55 -18.27 2.78
CA LEU A 149 12.02 -18.92 1.57
C LEU A 149 12.85 -18.62 0.32
N GLY A 150 13.66 -17.56 0.27
CA GLY A 150 14.60 -17.35 -0.83
C GLY A 150 15.93 -18.06 -0.63
N ASP A 151 16.47 -18.06 0.60
CA ASP A 151 17.70 -18.77 0.95
C ASP A 151 17.56 -20.30 0.75
N GLU A 152 16.43 -20.88 1.17
CA GLU A 152 16.11 -22.31 0.97
C GLU A 152 16.08 -22.69 -0.53
N ASN A 153 15.74 -21.74 -1.40
CA ASN A 153 15.76 -21.91 -2.85
C ASN A 153 17.13 -21.58 -3.48
N GLY A 154 18.16 -21.33 -2.66
CA GLY A 154 19.52 -21.01 -3.11
C GLY A 154 19.67 -19.65 -3.77
N GLU A 155 18.79 -18.69 -3.47
CA GLU A 155 18.77 -17.38 -4.13
C GLU A 155 19.52 -16.31 -3.32
N THR A 156 20.32 -15.48 -4.00
CA THR A 156 20.85 -14.24 -3.37
C THR A 156 19.78 -13.16 -3.43
N LEU A 157 19.16 -12.85 -2.29
CA LEU A 157 18.08 -11.88 -2.22
C LEU A 157 18.57 -10.45 -1.97
N VAL A 158 17.90 -9.48 -2.58
CA VAL A 158 18.02 -8.07 -2.28
C VAL A 158 16.66 -7.48 -1.91
N ALA A 159 16.64 -6.32 -1.23
CA ALA A 159 15.38 -5.68 -0.80
C ALA A 159 14.41 -5.41 -1.96
N ASN A 160 14.94 -5.21 -3.17
CA ASN A 160 14.14 -5.05 -4.36
C ASN A 160 13.37 -6.33 -4.73
N ASP A 161 13.66 -7.51 -4.20
CA ASP A 161 12.93 -8.74 -4.56
C ASP A 161 11.55 -8.85 -3.88
N PHE A 162 11.22 -7.95 -2.96
CA PHE A 162 9.96 -7.96 -2.21
C PHE A 162 9.00 -6.87 -2.70
N ALA A 163 8.39 -7.08 -3.87
CA ALA A 163 7.48 -6.13 -4.52
C ALA A 163 6.23 -5.76 -3.69
N PHE A 164 5.82 -6.67 -2.79
CA PHE A 164 4.66 -6.51 -1.91
C PHE A 164 5.03 -6.22 -0.45
N ALA A 165 6.32 -5.97 -0.16
CA ALA A 165 6.73 -5.46 1.14
C ALA A 165 6.55 -3.94 1.23
N ALA A 166 6.11 -3.44 2.38
CA ALA A 166 6.11 -2.02 2.66
C ALA A 166 7.53 -1.57 3.05
N ALA A 167 7.97 -0.43 2.52
CA ALA A 167 9.26 0.15 2.90
C ALA A 167 9.20 0.78 4.31
N VAL A 168 8.09 1.46 4.58
CA VAL A 168 7.75 2.13 5.83
C VAL A 168 6.44 1.54 6.35
N ILE A 169 6.37 1.29 7.65
CA ILE A 169 5.11 1.13 8.40
C ILE A 169 4.99 2.27 9.40
N ALA A 170 3.77 2.65 9.75
CA ALA A 170 3.52 3.61 10.81
C ALA A 170 2.47 3.08 11.78
N HIS A 171 2.56 3.54 13.03
CA HIS A 171 1.47 3.44 13.98
C HIS A 171 1.11 4.82 14.48
N SER A 172 -0.19 5.11 14.48
CA SER A 172 -0.77 6.37 14.94
C SER A 172 -1.64 6.09 16.15
N LYS A 173 -1.50 6.93 17.17
CA LYS A 173 -2.23 6.80 18.44
C LYS A 173 -2.97 8.09 18.76
N TYR A 174 -4.19 7.94 19.25
CA TYR A 174 -4.88 8.96 20.04
C TYR A 174 -4.99 8.47 21.47
N ASP A 175 -4.51 9.26 22.44
CA ASP A 175 -4.39 8.83 23.84
C ASP A 175 -4.74 9.93 24.84
N ASP A 176 -6.02 10.00 25.22
CA ASP A 176 -6.49 10.88 26.29
C ASP A 176 -6.91 10.09 27.54
N ALA A 177 -7.39 10.79 28.56
CA ALA A 177 -7.80 10.16 29.83
C ALA A 177 -8.96 9.14 29.70
N LYS A 178 -9.70 9.13 28.58
CA LYS A 178 -10.90 8.30 28.37
C LYS A 178 -10.74 7.30 27.22
N THR A 179 -9.81 7.52 26.31
CA THR A 179 -9.74 6.80 25.04
C THR A 179 -8.29 6.62 24.62
N SER A 180 -7.91 5.37 24.37
CA SER A 180 -6.63 5.00 23.78
C SER A 180 -6.91 4.16 22.54
N ILE A 181 -6.67 4.72 21.36
CA ILE A 181 -6.85 4.02 20.08
C ILE A 181 -5.53 4.03 19.33
N VAL A 182 -5.11 2.85 18.90
CA VAL A 182 -3.91 2.66 18.07
C VAL A 182 -4.34 2.09 16.73
N THR A 183 -3.74 2.60 15.66
CA THR A 183 -3.95 2.11 14.30
C THR A 183 -2.62 1.97 13.59
N TYR A 184 -2.60 1.13 12.55
CA TYR A 184 -1.40 0.84 11.77
C TYR A 184 -1.63 1.09 10.29
N GLY A 185 -0.61 1.61 9.62
CA GLY A 185 -0.60 1.88 8.19
C GLY A 185 0.71 1.47 7.53
N ALA A 186 0.64 1.10 6.26
CA ALA A 186 1.79 0.77 5.44
C ALA A 186 1.98 1.83 4.35
N SER A 187 3.24 2.08 4.01
CA SER A 187 3.55 2.67 2.70
C SER A 187 3.06 1.74 1.57
N MET A 188 2.67 2.32 0.44
CA MET A 188 2.08 1.58 -0.68
C MET A 188 3.01 0.45 -1.15
N SER A 189 2.65 -0.79 -0.81
CA SER A 189 3.43 -2.01 -1.10
C SER A 189 3.20 -2.50 -2.53
N CYS A 190 3.60 -1.68 -3.48
CA CYS A 190 3.64 -2.01 -4.91
C CYS A 190 4.82 -1.31 -5.58
N LYS A 191 5.35 -1.92 -6.63
CA LYS A 191 6.47 -1.37 -7.40
C LYS A 191 6.01 -0.48 -8.54
N GLY A 192 6.88 0.46 -8.92
CA GLY A 192 6.61 1.38 -10.02
C GLY A 192 5.84 2.64 -9.59
N LYS A 193 6.04 3.71 -10.34
CA LYS A 193 5.39 5.01 -10.09
C LYS A 193 3.88 4.95 -10.37
N ASP A 194 3.52 4.28 -11.46
CA ASP A 194 2.14 4.27 -11.94
C ASP A 194 1.21 3.48 -11.02
N LEU A 195 1.65 2.28 -10.60
CA LEU A 195 0.91 1.44 -9.65
C LEU A 195 0.78 2.10 -8.29
N ARG A 196 1.84 2.74 -7.79
CA ARG A 196 1.77 3.50 -6.53
C ARG A 196 0.76 4.64 -6.61
N LYS A 197 0.79 5.43 -7.68
CA LYS A 197 -0.18 6.51 -7.87
C LYS A 197 -1.60 5.99 -8.08
N LEU A 198 -1.77 4.83 -8.73
CA LEU A 198 -3.06 4.15 -8.86
C LEU A 198 -3.62 3.78 -7.49
N MET A 199 -2.82 3.13 -6.64
CA MET A 199 -3.25 2.76 -5.29
C MET A 199 -3.56 3.98 -4.42
N ILE A 200 -2.77 5.06 -4.51
CA ILE A 200 -3.09 6.33 -3.84
C ILE A 200 -4.43 6.88 -4.34
N ALA A 201 -4.67 6.90 -5.66
CA ALA A 201 -5.93 7.38 -6.21
C ALA A 201 -7.13 6.56 -5.72
N ILE A 202 -7.04 5.22 -5.76
CA ILE A 202 -8.08 4.32 -5.22
C ILE A 202 -8.32 4.62 -3.74
N SER A 203 -7.25 4.71 -2.94
CA SER A 203 -7.38 5.00 -1.51
C SER A 203 -8.04 6.34 -1.25
N THR A 204 -7.61 7.42 -1.92
CA THR A 204 -8.17 8.76 -1.73
C THR A 204 -9.65 8.86 -2.11
N LEU A 205 -10.08 8.09 -3.13
CA LEU A 205 -11.45 8.12 -3.63
C LEU A 205 -12.42 7.28 -2.77
N HIS A 206 -11.94 6.19 -2.16
CA HIS A 206 -12.84 5.16 -1.64
C HIS A 206 -12.50 4.56 -0.28
N VAL A 207 -11.28 4.77 0.24
CA VAL A 207 -10.79 4.03 1.41
C VAL A 207 -10.38 4.97 2.52
N TRP A 208 -9.64 6.02 2.18
CA TRP A 208 -9.13 6.96 3.15
C TRP A 208 -10.17 7.98 3.59
N HIS A 209 -10.02 8.42 4.83
CA HIS A 209 -10.81 9.48 5.45
C HIS A 209 -10.76 10.75 4.60
N LYS A 210 -11.90 11.43 4.40
CA LYS A 210 -12.02 12.54 3.43
C LYS A 210 -11.01 13.66 3.68
N ALA A 211 -10.73 13.99 4.95
CA ALA A 211 -9.72 14.99 5.32
C ALA A 211 -8.30 14.57 4.90
N ILE A 212 -7.96 13.30 5.11
CA ILE A 212 -6.66 12.73 4.70
C ILE A 212 -6.57 12.71 3.18
N SER A 213 -7.61 12.24 2.50
CA SER A 213 -7.67 12.21 1.04
C SER A 213 -7.47 13.60 0.42
N TYR A 214 -8.13 14.62 0.98
CA TYR A 214 -7.98 16.00 0.53
C TYR A 214 -6.56 16.53 0.77
N ALA A 215 -6.00 16.32 1.96
CA ALA A 215 -4.65 16.77 2.29
C ALA A 215 -3.58 16.09 1.39
N VAL A 216 -3.69 14.78 1.17
CA VAL A 216 -2.81 14.04 0.25
C VAL A 216 -2.90 14.56 -1.18
N CYS A 217 -4.10 14.83 -1.68
CA CYS A 217 -4.29 15.36 -3.04
C CYS A 217 -3.75 16.78 -3.20
N CYS A 218 -3.79 17.58 -2.13
CA CYS A 218 -3.16 18.89 -2.12
C CYS A 218 -1.63 18.80 -2.08
N GLY A 219 -1.07 17.70 -1.57
CA GLY A 219 0.36 17.41 -1.60
C GLY A 219 1.17 18.51 -0.88
N ASN A 220 2.07 19.17 -1.61
CA ASN A 220 2.92 20.23 -1.06
C ASN A 220 2.27 21.63 -1.03
N LYS A 221 0.98 21.76 -1.38
CA LYS A 221 0.28 23.06 -1.44
C LYS A 221 -0.04 23.66 -0.06
N GLN A 222 0.68 23.28 0.99
CA GLN A 222 0.53 23.82 2.35
C GLN A 222 -0.85 23.61 3.00
N VAL A 223 -1.63 22.64 2.52
CA VAL A 223 -2.84 22.19 3.24
C VAL A 223 -2.41 21.34 4.42
N LYS A 224 -3.03 21.56 5.58
CA LYS A 224 -2.68 20.87 6.82
C LYS A 224 -3.91 20.35 7.53
N ILE A 225 -3.73 19.26 8.25
CA ILE A 225 -4.65 18.75 9.26
C ILE A 225 -4.03 19.11 10.60
N LYS A 226 -4.69 20.02 11.31
CA LYS A 226 -4.31 20.39 12.66
C LYS A 226 -5.07 19.53 13.65
N PHE A 227 -4.35 18.60 14.28
CA PHE A 227 -4.91 17.74 15.31
C PHE A 227 -5.03 18.51 16.64
N ARG A 228 -5.93 18.07 17.51
CA ARG A 228 -5.88 18.46 18.94
C ARG A 228 -4.73 17.76 19.63
N ASP A 229 -4.55 18.02 20.92
CA ASP A 229 -3.56 17.32 21.73
C ASP A 229 -3.82 15.80 21.73
N HIS A 230 -2.82 15.05 22.17
CA HIS A 230 -2.87 13.59 22.32
C HIS A 230 -2.77 12.75 21.04
N PHE A 231 -2.34 13.35 19.92
CA PHE A 231 -2.01 12.58 18.71
C PHE A 231 -0.51 12.29 18.63
N TYR A 232 -0.19 11.01 18.41
CA TYR A 232 1.17 10.50 18.31
C TYR A 232 1.33 9.68 17.04
N CYS A 233 2.54 9.65 16.48
CA CYS A 233 2.85 8.78 15.36
C CYS A 233 4.32 8.37 15.35
N ASN A 234 4.58 7.08 15.19
CA ASN A 234 5.93 6.61 14.89
C ASN A 234 5.93 5.84 13.58
N ALA A 235 6.97 6.07 12.78
CA ALA A 235 7.21 5.34 11.56
C ALA A 235 8.47 4.47 11.72
N TYR A 236 8.50 3.36 11.00
CA TYR A 236 9.60 2.41 11.04
C TYR A 236 9.93 1.90 9.64
N ASN A 237 11.22 1.72 9.38
CA ASN A 237 11.71 1.02 8.20
C ASN A 237 12.24 -0.35 8.60
N PHE A 238 11.96 -1.36 7.78
CA PHE A 238 12.57 -2.67 7.98
C PHE A 238 14.04 -2.66 7.52
N SER A 239 14.96 -2.95 8.42
CA SER A 239 16.37 -3.17 8.13
C SER A 239 16.60 -4.64 7.86
N THR A 240 17.02 -4.96 6.64
CA THR A 240 17.37 -6.33 6.24
C THR A 240 18.69 -6.78 6.83
N LYS A 241 19.58 -5.83 7.20
CA LYS A 241 20.86 -6.11 7.85
C LYS A 241 20.67 -6.51 9.32
N GLU A 242 19.81 -5.78 10.03
CA GLU A 242 19.55 -6.00 11.45
C GLU A 242 18.34 -6.92 11.69
N TYR A 243 17.60 -7.24 10.63
CA TYR A 243 16.32 -7.94 10.69
C TYR A 243 15.38 -7.35 11.75
N ALA A 244 15.26 -6.02 11.75
CA ALA A 244 14.54 -5.25 12.75
C ALA A 244 13.86 -4.03 12.13
N TYR A 245 12.81 -3.54 12.79
CA TYR A 245 12.18 -2.27 12.46
C TYR A 245 12.91 -1.13 13.16
N ILE A 246 13.54 -0.25 12.37
CA ILE A 246 14.28 0.90 12.86
C ILE A 246 13.35 2.11 12.82
N PRO A 247 13.18 2.85 13.93
CA PRO A 247 12.40 4.09 13.94
C PRO A 247 12.94 5.10 12.93
N VAL A 248 12.05 5.74 12.19
CA VAL A 248 12.37 6.79 11.22
C VAL A 248 11.51 8.01 11.43
N SER A 249 12.12 9.19 11.33
CA SER A 249 11.40 10.45 11.43
C SER A 249 10.44 10.61 10.24
N PRO A 250 9.32 11.34 10.40
CA PRO A 250 8.38 11.56 9.31
C PRO A 250 9.08 12.23 8.11
N CYS A 251 8.57 11.98 6.91
CA CYS A 251 9.02 12.75 5.76
C CYS A 251 8.51 14.20 5.85
N SER A 252 9.18 15.13 5.15
CA SER A 252 8.78 16.55 5.09
C SER A 252 7.32 16.78 4.71
N LEU A 253 6.73 15.96 3.82
CA LEU A 253 5.31 16.09 3.48
C LEU A 253 4.39 15.69 4.64
N CYS A 254 4.65 14.55 5.29
CA CYS A 254 3.84 14.11 6.43
C CYS A 254 3.96 15.08 7.61
N TYR A 255 5.17 15.59 7.88
CA TYR A 255 5.39 16.59 8.91
C TYR A 255 4.62 17.90 8.63
N CYS A 256 4.64 18.38 7.39
CA CYS A 256 3.89 19.57 7.01
C CYS A 256 2.37 19.35 7.01
N MET A 257 1.91 18.14 6.65
CA MET A 257 0.50 17.81 6.50
C MET A 257 -0.19 17.56 7.84
N TYR A 258 0.53 17.02 8.83
CA TYR A 258 -0.03 16.62 10.12
C TYR A 258 0.53 17.51 11.24
N GLU A 259 -0.19 18.60 11.51
CA GLU A 259 0.19 19.59 12.52
C GLU A 259 -0.33 19.17 13.91
N ASN A 260 0.44 19.50 14.95
CA ASN A 260 0.17 19.15 16.35
C ASN A 260 0.18 17.63 16.61
N VAL A 261 1.03 16.90 15.88
CA VAL A 261 1.32 15.48 16.12
C VAL A 261 2.67 15.36 16.81
N THR A 262 2.73 14.54 17.85
CA THR A 262 4.00 14.14 18.46
C THR A 262 4.60 12.99 17.65
N PHE A 263 5.62 13.28 16.86
CA PHE A 263 6.33 12.27 16.07
C PHE A 263 7.49 11.67 16.84
N HIS A 264 7.64 10.35 16.80
CA HIS A 264 8.85 9.68 17.30
C HIS A 264 9.50 8.78 16.24
N PRO A 265 10.79 8.98 15.92
CA PRO A 265 11.61 10.11 16.34
C PRO A 265 11.11 11.44 15.74
N GLU A 266 11.51 12.55 16.35
CA GLU A 266 11.14 13.89 15.89
C GLU A 266 11.58 14.16 14.45
N PHE A 267 10.94 15.14 13.80
CA PHE A 267 11.23 15.48 12.42
C PHE A 267 12.70 15.91 12.22
N ASN A 268 13.37 15.24 11.29
CA ASN A 268 14.71 15.60 10.85
C ASN A 268 14.60 16.31 9.49
N SER A 269 15.08 17.55 9.42
CA SER A 269 15.01 18.40 8.21
C SER A 269 15.72 17.81 6.98
N ASN A 270 16.61 16.84 7.16
CA ASN A 270 17.26 16.11 6.07
C ASN A 270 16.37 15.02 5.43
N LYS A 271 15.16 14.76 5.95
CA LYS A 271 14.22 13.77 5.39
C LYS A 271 13.29 14.41 4.35
N TYR A 272 13.76 14.39 3.11
CA TYR A 272 12.98 14.80 1.96
C TYR A 272 11.94 13.76 1.57
N ALA A 273 10.75 14.21 1.17
CA ALA A 273 9.79 13.34 0.52
C ALA A 273 10.27 13.02 -0.90
N SER A 274 10.39 11.73 -1.22
CA SER A 274 10.75 11.27 -2.57
C SER A 274 9.57 11.30 -3.55
N TRP A 275 8.37 11.68 -3.08
CA TRP A 275 7.13 11.67 -3.85
C TRP A 275 6.30 12.91 -3.56
N ALA A 276 5.59 13.40 -4.58
CA ALA A 276 4.74 14.59 -4.47
C ALA A 276 3.42 14.35 -3.72
N TYR A 277 3.05 13.08 -3.51
CA TYR A 277 1.83 12.65 -2.85
C TYR A 277 2.20 11.86 -1.59
N GLY A 278 1.49 12.09 -0.48
CA GLY A 278 1.68 11.35 0.78
C GLY A 278 1.44 9.86 0.59
N ASN A 279 2.52 9.09 0.45
CA ASN A 279 2.51 7.64 0.26
C ASN A 279 3.04 6.88 1.48
N CYS A 280 3.30 7.61 2.56
CA CYS A 280 3.93 7.10 3.77
C CYS A 280 2.88 6.39 4.64
N GLY A 281 3.34 5.45 5.47
CA GLY A 281 2.46 4.65 6.32
C GLY A 281 1.60 5.50 7.26
N GLU A 282 2.07 6.68 7.64
CA GLU A 282 1.37 7.66 8.47
C GLU A 282 0.01 8.04 7.88
N THR A 283 -0.08 8.12 6.56
CA THR A 283 -1.32 8.53 5.87
C THR A 283 -2.41 7.47 6.01
N GLU A 284 -2.07 6.21 5.76
CA GLU A 284 -3.02 5.12 5.97
C GLU A 284 -3.37 4.98 7.46
N SER A 285 -2.37 5.11 8.34
CA SER A 285 -2.53 4.98 9.78
C SER A 285 -3.47 6.05 10.34
N PHE A 286 -3.21 7.34 10.08
CA PHE A 286 -4.09 8.43 10.51
C PHE A 286 -5.48 8.36 9.88
N SER A 287 -5.59 7.91 8.63
CA SER A 287 -6.90 7.69 8.02
C SER A 287 -7.74 6.70 8.81
N LYS A 288 -7.17 5.56 9.20
CA LYS A 288 -7.88 4.57 10.02
C LYS A 288 -8.22 5.15 11.40
N LEU A 289 -7.28 5.87 12.02
CA LEU A 289 -7.49 6.49 13.33
C LEU A 289 -8.68 7.45 13.32
N LEU A 290 -8.76 8.33 12.31
CA LEU A 290 -9.85 9.28 12.17
C LEU A 290 -11.20 8.60 11.97
N LEU A 291 -11.28 7.57 11.12
CA LEU A 291 -12.51 6.80 10.92
C LEU A 291 -13.02 6.15 12.21
N LEU A 292 -12.12 5.60 13.04
CA LEU A 292 -12.48 5.00 14.33
C LEU A 292 -12.90 6.07 15.36
N LEU A 293 -12.20 7.20 15.41
CA LEU A 293 -12.52 8.28 16.33
C LEU A 293 -13.88 8.92 16.02
N GLU A 294 -14.18 9.18 14.75
CA GLU A 294 -15.50 9.71 14.34
C GLU A 294 -16.64 8.72 14.61
N SER A 295 -16.35 7.41 14.57
CA SER A 295 -17.34 6.38 14.92
C SER A 295 -17.57 6.25 16.43
N SER A 296 -16.66 6.75 17.27
CA SER A 296 -16.67 6.56 18.73
C SER A 296 -16.89 7.85 19.52
N ARG A 297 -16.73 9.03 18.89
CA ARG A 297 -16.78 10.34 19.56
C ARG A 297 -17.49 11.37 18.68
N ASN A 298 -18.21 12.28 19.34
CA ASN A 298 -18.94 13.38 18.68
C ASN A 298 -18.16 14.71 18.65
N ASP A 299 -17.00 14.80 19.31
CA ASP A 299 -16.21 16.03 19.37
C ASP A 299 -15.23 16.14 18.18
N PRO A 300 -15.07 17.32 17.57
CA PRO A 300 -14.12 17.51 16.48
C PRO A 300 -12.68 17.49 17.02
N LEU A 301 -11.94 16.41 16.74
CA LEU A 301 -10.56 16.18 17.19
C LEU A 301 -9.48 16.75 16.27
N PHE A 302 -9.88 17.32 15.13
CA PHE A 302 -8.96 17.95 14.18
C PHE A 302 -9.68 19.06 13.41
N THR A 303 -8.91 19.86 12.68
CA THR A 303 -9.41 20.83 11.71
C THR A 303 -8.52 20.82 10.48
N VAL A 304 -9.10 20.94 9.30
CA VAL A 304 -8.33 21.09 8.06
C VAL A 304 -8.15 22.57 7.76
N ILE A 305 -6.92 22.99 7.52
CA ILE A 305 -6.55 24.36 7.19
C ILE A 305 -6.04 24.38 5.75
N ASP A 306 -6.66 25.20 4.91
CA ASP A 306 -6.22 25.35 3.53
C ASP A 306 -4.96 26.22 3.39
N ASN A 307 -4.48 26.35 2.16
CA ASN A 307 -3.28 27.13 1.84
C ASN A 307 -3.40 28.64 2.08
N LYS A 308 -4.60 29.14 2.38
CA LYS A 308 -4.88 30.53 2.75
C LYS A 308 -5.11 30.70 4.26
N GLY A 309 -4.97 29.63 5.05
CA GLY A 309 -5.22 29.65 6.48
C GLY A 309 -6.70 29.50 6.85
N VAL A 310 -7.59 29.17 5.91
CA VAL A 310 -9.02 29.02 6.17
C VAL A 310 -9.29 27.63 6.74
N GLN A 311 -10.01 27.60 7.87
CA GLN A 311 -10.50 26.35 8.46
C GLN A 311 -11.68 25.81 7.65
N LEU A 312 -11.62 24.52 7.31
CA LEU A 312 -12.63 23.85 6.51
C LEU A 312 -13.43 22.85 7.37
N ASN A 313 -14.75 22.86 7.22
CA ASN A 313 -15.61 21.81 7.74
C ASN A 313 -15.70 20.61 6.77
N GLY A 314 -16.30 19.50 7.22
CA GLY A 314 -16.37 18.25 6.44
C GLY A 314 -17.04 18.40 5.07
N THR A 315 -18.10 19.20 4.97
CA THR A 315 -18.81 19.48 3.72
C THR A 315 -17.95 20.29 2.76
N GLU A 316 -17.21 21.28 3.26
CA GLU A 316 -16.29 22.09 2.45
C GLU A 316 -15.12 21.25 1.93
N ILE A 317 -14.55 20.38 2.77
CA ILE A 317 -13.50 19.44 2.38
C ILE A 317 -13.99 18.56 1.23
N GLU A 318 -15.18 17.97 1.36
CA GLU A 318 -15.78 17.11 0.35
C GLU A 318 -16.08 17.86 -0.96
N ASN A 319 -16.66 19.05 -0.87
CA ASN A 319 -16.97 19.88 -2.03
C ASN A 319 -15.69 20.27 -2.79
N ARG A 320 -14.63 20.69 -2.07
CA ARG A 320 -13.35 21.03 -2.68
C ARG A 320 -12.68 19.81 -3.30
N PHE A 321 -12.65 18.67 -2.61
CA PHE A 321 -12.13 17.42 -3.16
C PHE A 321 -12.84 17.02 -4.44
N ASN A 322 -14.18 17.05 -4.43
CA ASN A 322 -15.01 16.70 -5.58
C ASN A 322 -14.77 17.64 -6.78
N LYS A 323 -14.66 18.94 -6.51
CA LYS A 323 -14.44 19.97 -7.53
C LYS A 323 -13.04 19.93 -8.12
N GLU A 324 -12.02 19.76 -7.28
CA GLU A 324 -10.61 19.97 -7.69
C GLU A 324 -9.88 18.68 -8.04
N TYR A 325 -10.20 17.55 -7.40
CA TYR A 325 -9.35 16.36 -7.44
C TYR A 325 -10.06 15.08 -7.91
N LYS A 326 -11.35 14.89 -7.57
CA LYS A 326 -12.08 13.64 -7.86
C LYS A 326 -12.03 13.25 -9.34
N ARG A 327 -12.27 14.20 -10.24
CA ARG A 327 -12.21 13.95 -11.69
C ARG A 327 -10.82 13.52 -12.13
N SER A 328 -9.78 14.28 -11.77
CA SER A 328 -8.41 13.95 -12.14
C SER A 328 -7.94 12.59 -11.61
N MET A 329 -8.33 12.23 -10.38
CA MET A 329 -7.99 10.91 -9.81
C MET A 329 -8.76 9.80 -10.53
N THR A 330 -10.06 9.98 -10.78
CA THR A 330 -10.89 9.01 -11.52
C THR A 330 -10.36 8.80 -12.93
N ASP A 331 -10.01 9.88 -13.63
CA ASP A 331 -9.44 9.84 -14.98
C ASP A 331 -8.08 9.11 -14.97
N TYR A 332 -7.25 9.36 -13.95
CA TYR A 332 -5.98 8.66 -13.78
C TYR A 332 -6.19 7.14 -13.60
N VAL A 333 -7.10 6.73 -12.70
CA VAL A 333 -7.44 5.31 -12.50
C VAL A 333 -7.94 4.69 -13.81
N ASN A 334 -8.91 5.33 -14.46
CA ASN A 334 -9.49 4.85 -15.71
C ASN A 334 -8.45 4.69 -16.82
N ASN A 335 -7.54 5.65 -16.96
CA ASN A 335 -6.50 5.61 -17.98
C ASN A 335 -5.52 4.45 -17.75
N ILE A 336 -5.04 4.28 -16.52
CA ILE A 336 -4.15 3.16 -16.19
C ILE A 336 -4.86 1.83 -16.43
N LEU A 337 -6.07 1.64 -15.89
CA LEU A 337 -6.81 0.38 -16.04
C LEU A 337 -7.12 0.04 -17.51
N LYS A 338 -7.51 1.03 -18.32
CA LYS A 338 -7.70 0.83 -19.77
C LYS A 338 -6.44 0.41 -20.49
N GLN A 339 -5.29 1.02 -20.17
CA GLN A 339 -4.01 0.62 -20.74
C GLN A 339 -3.64 -0.82 -20.37
N ARG A 340 -4.20 -1.37 -19.29
CA ARG A 340 -3.96 -2.74 -18.82
C ARG A 340 -5.06 -3.72 -19.19
N ASN A 341 -5.97 -3.35 -20.11
CA ASN A 341 -7.12 -4.16 -20.52
C ASN A 341 -8.02 -4.61 -19.36
N PHE A 342 -8.04 -3.85 -18.27
CA PHE A 342 -8.89 -4.12 -17.12
C PHE A 342 -10.31 -3.62 -17.38
N THR A 343 -11.32 -4.44 -17.05
CA THR A 343 -12.73 -4.10 -17.27
C THR A 343 -13.22 -3.24 -16.11
N PHE A 344 -13.37 -1.94 -16.33
CA PHE A 344 -13.74 -0.99 -15.29
C PHE A 344 -14.78 0.03 -15.79
N ASP A 345 -15.86 0.19 -15.02
CA ASP A 345 -16.79 1.30 -15.19
C ASP A 345 -16.52 2.38 -14.13
N PRO A 346 -16.02 3.57 -14.52
CA PRO A 346 -15.77 4.66 -13.59
C PRO A 346 -17.04 5.22 -12.94
N LYS A 347 -18.23 4.89 -13.44
CA LYS A 347 -19.52 5.24 -12.81
C LYS A 347 -19.97 4.24 -11.75
N ALA A 348 -19.45 3.00 -11.80
CA ALA A 348 -19.82 1.91 -10.92
C ALA A 348 -18.57 1.23 -10.38
N TRP A 349 -17.93 1.85 -9.37
CA TRP A 349 -16.72 1.33 -8.76
C TRP A 349 -16.98 0.00 -8.07
N GLN A 350 -16.49 -1.08 -8.68
CA GLN A 350 -16.54 -2.41 -8.10
C GLN A 350 -15.33 -2.59 -7.17
N LEU A 351 -15.51 -2.34 -5.87
CA LEU A 351 -14.48 -2.64 -4.89
C LEU A 351 -14.60 -4.09 -4.45
N PHE A 352 -13.48 -4.78 -4.34
CA PHE A 352 -13.47 -6.14 -3.80
C PHE A 352 -13.80 -6.11 -2.31
N SER A 353 -14.94 -6.71 -1.97
CA SER A 353 -15.37 -6.99 -0.60
C SER A 353 -15.60 -8.49 -0.52
N PRO A 354 -14.88 -9.23 0.33
CA PRO A 354 -15.38 -10.54 0.72
C PRO A 354 -16.75 -10.34 1.38
N VAL A 355 -17.71 -11.18 0.97
CA VAL A 355 -19.04 -11.28 1.61
C VAL A 355 -18.89 -11.93 2.97
#